data_AF-A0A966P742-F1
#
_entry.id   AF-A0A966P742-F1
#
_cell.length_a   1.000
_cell.length_b   1.000
_cell.length_c   1.000
_cell.angle_alpha   90.00
_cell.angle_beta   90.00
_cell.angle_gamma   90.00
#
_symmetry.space_group_name_H-M   'P 1'
#
loop_
_entity.id
_entity.type
_entity.pdbx_description
1 polymer ?
#
loop_
_entity_poly.entity_id
_entity_poly.type
_entity_poly.pdbx_seq_one_letter_code
_entity_poly.pdbx_strand_id
1 'polypeptide(L)'
;MAIAWGRSAVWADSFLDPFLFLPVALGAAGWLLRRWNAQFRWRIPFILGAWAATSFVFEYWIPSFDSRFTADAWDVMSFALGASAVAWTESRGK
;
A
#
# COMPACT_ATOMS: atom_id res chain seq x y z
N MET A 1 -17.01 -7.77 2.51
CA MET A 1 -17.84 -8.06 1.31
C MET A 1 -16.94 -8.80 0.33
N ALA A 2 -16.91 -10.14 0.42
CA ALA A 2 -16.20 -10.99 -0.53
C ALA A 2 -17.12 -11.30 -1.72
N ILE A 3 -16.52 -11.32 -2.90
CA ILE A 3 -17.14 -11.29 -4.22
C ILE A 3 -18.01 -12.53 -4.48
N ALA A 4 -19.17 -12.30 -5.08
CA ALA A 4 -20.27 -13.21 -5.37
C ALA A 4 -19.97 -14.34 -6.40
N TRP A 5 -18.72 -14.80 -6.54
CA TRP A 5 -18.29 -15.74 -7.58
C TRP A 5 -17.53 -16.99 -7.10
N GLY A 6 -17.66 -17.38 -5.84
CA GLY A 6 -17.37 -18.75 -5.38
C GLY A 6 -15.92 -19.26 -5.56
N ARG A 7 -14.99 -18.41 -6.01
CA ARG A 7 -13.56 -18.67 -6.11
C ARG A 7 -12.82 -17.44 -5.59
N SER A 8 -12.60 -17.39 -4.27
CA SER A 8 -11.56 -16.53 -3.71
C SER A 8 -10.24 -17.32 -3.73
N ALA A 9 -9.23 -16.76 -4.39
CA ALA A 9 -7.88 -17.26 -4.24
C ALA A 9 -7.31 -16.60 -2.98
N VAL A 10 -7.47 -17.27 -1.83
CA VAL A 10 -7.06 -16.74 -0.51
C VAL A 10 -5.63 -16.20 -0.52
N TRP A 11 -4.72 -16.88 -1.25
CA TRP A 11 -3.35 -16.43 -1.44
C TRP A 11 -3.24 -15.10 -2.20
N ALA A 12 -4.04 -14.92 -3.25
CA ALA A 12 -4.04 -13.69 -4.03
C ALA A 12 -4.52 -12.52 -3.17
N ASP A 13 -5.61 -12.70 -2.42
CA ASP A 13 -6.13 -11.67 -1.52
C ASP A 13 -5.11 -11.35 -0.40
N SER A 14 -4.45 -12.36 0.20
CA SER A 14 -3.46 -12.15 1.26
C SER A 14 -2.19 -11.38 0.80
N PHE A 15 -1.75 -11.52 -0.45
CA PHE A 15 -0.52 -10.87 -0.92
C PHE A 15 -0.77 -9.63 -1.81
N LEU A 16 -1.80 -9.64 -2.65
CA LEU A 16 -2.11 -8.52 -3.55
C LEU A 16 -2.71 -7.33 -2.80
N ASP A 17 -3.53 -7.56 -1.78
CA ASP A 17 -4.16 -6.47 -1.03
C ASP A 17 -3.10 -5.58 -0.35
N PRO A 18 -2.13 -6.11 0.43
CA PRO A 18 -1.08 -5.27 1.01
C PRO A 18 -0.11 -4.72 -0.04
N PHE A 19 0.18 -5.46 -1.11
CA PHE A 19 1.02 -4.96 -2.22
C PHE A 19 0.40 -3.76 -2.93
N LEU A 20 -0.90 -3.79 -3.22
CA LEU A 20 -1.60 -2.75 -3.97
C LEU A 20 -2.04 -1.57 -3.10
N PHE A 21 -2.08 -1.72 -1.78
CA PHE A 21 -2.54 -0.67 -0.87
C PHE A 21 -1.82 0.67 -1.09
N LEU A 22 -0.48 0.67 -1.01
CA LEU A 22 0.32 1.90 -1.18
C LEU A 22 0.29 2.46 -2.61
N PRO A 23 0.44 1.64 -3.68
CA PRO A 23 0.24 2.08 -5.06
C PRO A 23 -1.10 2.75 -5.29
N VAL A 24 -2.19 2.18 -4.76
CA VAL A 24 -3.53 2.75 -4.93
C VAL A 24 -3.69 4.03 -4.11
N ALA A 25 -3.31 4.01 -2.83
CA ALA A 25 -3.46 5.16 -1.94
C ALA A 25 -2.64 6.38 -2.41
N LEU A 26 -1.33 6.18 -2.64
CA LEU A 26 -0.43 7.25 -3.06
C LEU A 26 -0.58 7.59 -4.54
N GLY A 27 -0.88 6.60 -5.38
CA GLY A 27 -1.10 6.80 -6.81
C GLY A 27 -2.37 7.59 -7.10
N ALA A 28 -3.50 7.24 -6.46
CA ALA A 28 -4.75 7.98 -6.62
C ALA A 28 -4.64 9.40 -6.06
N ALA A 29 -4.08 9.56 -4.85
CA ALA A 29 -3.85 10.88 -4.27
C ALA A 29 -2.88 11.72 -5.12
N GLY A 30 -1.79 11.12 -5.60
CA GLY A 30 -0.82 11.76 -6.47
C GLY A 30 -1.43 12.17 -7.82
N TRP A 31 -2.24 11.32 -8.43
CA TRP A 31 -2.97 11.63 -9.67
C TRP A 31 -3.91 12.84 -9.48
N LEU A 32 -4.64 12.87 -8.37
CA LEU A 32 -5.53 13.99 -8.04
C LEU A 32 -4.73 15.28 -7.82
N LEU A 33 -3.64 15.24 -7.05
CA LEU A 33 -2.77 16.40 -6.82
C LEU A 33 -2.13 16.92 -8.11
N ARG A 34 -1.77 16.03 -9.02
CA ARG A 34 -1.27 16.39 -10.35
C ARG A 34 -2.31 17.13 -11.21
N ARG A 35 -3.61 16.96 -10.94
CA ARG A 35 -4.66 17.72 -11.63
C ARG A 35 -4.58 19.22 -11.32
N TRP A 36 -4.13 19.58 -10.11
CA TRP A 36 -3.92 20.96 -9.68
C TRP A 36 -2.49 21.44 -9.88
N ASN A 37 -1.50 20.57 -9.70
CA ASN A 37 -0.09 20.88 -9.90
C ASN A 37 0.58 19.76 -10.70
N ALA A 38 0.67 19.93 -12.03
CA ALA A 38 1.20 18.91 -12.93
C ALA A 38 2.64 18.46 -12.59
N GLN A 39 3.43 19.32 -11.93
CA GLN A 39 4.81 19.05 -11.52
C GLN A 39 4.90 18.40 -10.13
N PHE A 40 3.78 18.21 -9.44
CA PHE A 40 3.76 17.56 -8.14
C PHE A 40 4.38 16.16 -8.22
N ARG A 41 5.26 15.83 -7.29
CA ARG A 41 5.90 14.51 -7.16
C ARG A 41 5.97 14.17 -5.68
N TRP A 42 5.73 12.91 -5.35
CA TRP A 42 5.95 12.45 -3.98
C TRP A 42 7.46 12.41 -3.70
N ARG A 43 7.87 12.94 -2.54
CA ARG A 43 9.26 12.83 -2.10
C ARG A 43 9.50 11.41 -1.61
N ILE A 44 10.65 10.81 -1.94
CA ILE A 44 11.00 9.46 -1.49
C ILE A 44 10.90 9.29 0.04
N PRO A 45 11.35 10.24 0.89
CA PRO A 45 11.17 10.14 2.34
C PRO A 45 9.70 10.07 2.77
N PHE A 46 8.78 10.72 2.05
CA PHE A 46 7.35 10.65 2.33
C PHE A 46 6.79 9.26 2.02
N ILE A 47 7.19 8.66 0.89
CA ILE A 47 6.78 7.31 0.52
C ILE A 47 7.26 6.28 1.56
N LEU A 48 8.50 6.42 2.02
CA LEU A 48 9.06 5.57 3.08
C LEU A 48 8.31 5.76 4.41
N GLY A 49 7.94 7.00 4.76
CA GLY A 49 7.12 7.28 5.93
C GLY A 49 5.72 6.66 5.82
N ALA A 50 5.09 6.74 4.65
CA ALA A 50 3.81 6.10 4.39
C ALA A 50 3.88 4.58 4.53
N TRP A 51 4.94 3.95 4.03
CA TRP A 51 5.22 2.52 4.19
C TRP A 51 5.41 2.13 5.66
N ALA A 52 6.24 2.85 6.41
CA ALA A 52 6.47 2.58 7.82
C ALA A 52 5.18 2.72 8.64
N ALA A 53 4.39 3.76 8.35
CA ALA A 53 3.10 3.99 9.01
C ALA A 53 2.09 2.88 8.69
N THR A 54 1.97 2.47 7.43
CA THR A 54 1.06 1.37 7.05
C THR A 54 1.48 0.05 7.66
N SER A 55 2.77 -0.28 7.61
CA SER A 55 3.30 -1.51 8.24
C SER A 55 2.99 -1.51 9.74
N PHE A 56 3.26 -0.41 10.44
CA PHE A 56 2.93 -0.29 11.87
C PHE A 56 1.43 -0.42 12.16
N VAL A 57 0.57 0.21 11.34
CA VAL A 57 -0.89 0.13 11.51
C VAL A 57 -1.38 -1.30 11.35
N PHE A 58 -0.97 -1.99 10.29
CA PHE A 58 -1.46 -3.33 9.96
C PHE A 58 -0.83 -4.44 10.82
N GLU A 59 0.43 -4.28 11.23
CA GLU A 59 1.14 -5.30 11.99
C GLU A 59 0.95 -5.15 13.50
N TYR A 60 0.88 -3.92 14.00
CA TYR A 60 0.88 -3.66 15.44
C TYR A 60 -0.44 -3.08 15.93
N TRP A 61 -0.96 -2.05 15.25
CA TRP A 61 -2.12 -1.35 15.77
C TRP A 61 -3.41 -2.15 15.60
N ILE A 62 -3.73 -2.63 14.40
CA ILE A 62 -4.99 -3.36 14.15
C ILE A 62 -5.05 -4.68 14.94
N PRO A 63 -4.00 -5.52 14.96
CA PRO A 63 -4.01 -6.78 15.73
C PRO A 63 -4.15 -6.57 17.24
N SER A 64 -3.82 -5.37 17.76
CA SER A 64 -3.96 -5.07 19.19
C SER A 64 -5.41 -5.01 19.68
N PHE A 65 -6.38 -4.80 18.78
CA PHE A 65 -7.80 -4.71 19.13
C PHE A 65 -8.72 -5.64 18.31
N ASP A 66 -8.24 -6.23 17.21
CA ASP A 66 -8.98 -7.25 16.45
C ASP A 66 -8.07 -8.44 16.12
N SER A 67 -8.29 -9.55 16.81
CA SER A 67 -7.51 -10.79 16.67
C SER A 67 -7.72 -11.53 15.34
N ARG A 68 -8.61 -11.03 14.46
CA ARG A 68 -8.77 -11.55 13.09
C ARG A 68 -7.61 -11.15 12.19
N PHE A 69 -6.90 -10.07 12.52
CA PHE A 69 -5.70 -9.65 11.81
C PHE A 69 -4.50 -10.36 12.44
N THR A 70 -3.90 -11.27 11.69
CA THR A 70 -2.66 -11.93 12.11
C THR A 70 -1.51 -11.01 11.73
N ALA A 71 -0.65 -10.68 12.68
CA ALA A 71 0.59 -9.98 12.37
C ALA A 71 1.45 -10.91 11.50
N ASP A 72 1.44 -10.69 10.19
CA ASP A 72 2.24 -11.44 9.24
C ASP A 72 3.34 -10.52 8.67
N ALA A 73 4.60 -10.90 8.89
CA ALA A 73 5.75 -10.17 8.36
C ALA A 73 5.75 -10.12 6.82
N TRP A 74 5.02 -11.04 6.16
CA TRP A 74 4.81 -11.01 4.71
C TRP A 74 4.03 -9.78 4.23
N ASP A 75 3.17 -9.21 5.07
CA ASP A 75 2.44 -7.98 4.74
C ASP A 75 3.39 -6.79 4.67
N VAL A 76 4.37 -6.72 5.59
CA VAL A 76 5.41 -5.69 5.60
C VAL A 76 6.24 -5.72 4.32
N MET A 77 6.61 -6.92 3.87
CA MET A 77 7.32 -7.11 2.60
C MET A 77 6.46 -6.70 1.41
N SER A 78 5.17 -7.05 1.42
CA SER A 78 4.22 -6.69 0.37
C SER A 78 4.01 -5.17 0.29
N PHE A 79 3.85 -4.49 1.43
CA PHE A 79 3.83 -3.04 1.50
C PHE A 79 5.15 -2.43 1.01
N ALA A 80 6.30 -3.01 1.35
CA ALA A 80 7.60 -2.52 0.88
C ALA A 80 7.74 -2.61 -0.65
N LEU A 81 7.24 -3.69 -1.26
CA LEU A 81 7.20 -3.84 -2.72
C LEU A 81 6.26 -2.82 -3.36
N GLY A 82 5.08 -2.57 -2.77
CA GLY A 82 4.16 -1.54 -3.23
C GLY A 82 4.76 -0.13 -3.14
N ALA A 83 5.42 0.20 -2.03
CA ALA A 83 6.14 1.45 -1.83
C ALA A 83 7.28 1.62 -2.85
N SER A 84 8.01 0.54 -3.14
CA SER A 84 9.08 0.52 -4.13
C SER A 84 8.55 0.79 -5.54
N ALA A 85 7.39 0.23 -5.89
CA ALA A 85 6.72 0.50 -7.16
C ALA A 85 6.35 1.99 -7.30
N VAL A 86 5.81 2.61 -6.25
CA VAL A 86 5.52 4.06 -6.24
C VAL A 86 6.80 4.89 -6.32
N ALA A 87 7.83 4.55 -5.55
CA ALA A 87 9.11 5.25 -5.59
C ALA A 87 9.73 5.21 -7.01
N TRP A 88 9.61 4.06 -7.68
CA TRP A 88 10.08 3.89 -9.05
C TRP A 88 9.32 4.76 -10.05
N THR A 89 7.98 4.83 -9.98
CA THR A 89 7.20 5.69 -10.88
C THR A 89 7.51 7.17 -10.68
N GLU A 90 7.71 7.60 -9.43
CA GLU A 90 8.09 8.97 -9.11
C GLU A 90 9.53 9.30 -9.58
N SER A 91 10.44 8.32 -9.57
CA SER A 91 11.83 8.50 -10.03
C SER A 91 11.98 8.65 -11.55
N ARG A 92 11.08 8.00 -12.33
CA ARG A 92 11.09 8.01 -13.79
C ARG A 92 10.38 9.19 -14.42
N GLY A 93 9.61 9.95 -13.65
CA GLY A 93 8.89 11.12 -14.12
C GLY A 93 9.74 12.39 -14.29
N LYS A 94 11.04 12.24 -14.59
CA LYS A 94 11.97 13.33 -14.92
C LYS A 94 11.90 13.68 -16.39
#